data_AF-A0A5B7Y0S6-F1
#
_entry.id   AF-A0A5B7Y0S6-F1
#
_cell.length_a   1.000
_cell.length_b   1.000
_cell.length_c   1.000
_cell.angle_alpha   90.00
_cell.angle_beta   90.00
_cell.angle_gamma   90.00
#
_symmetry.space_group_name_H-M   'P 1'
#
loop_
_entity.id
_entity.type
_entity.pdbx_description
1 polymer ?
#
loop_
_entity_poly.entity_id
_entity_poly.type
_entity_poly.pdbx_seq_one_letter_code
_entity_poly.pdbx_strand_id
1 'polypeptide(L)'
;MEDFDRIPDVEREMAELSHLQLQVGIFGEDGSFMQMIASANEYGADIEPKNGKWLTIPTDNAPKGAKARDIEGLFRPKDKNILAVSDGKGGLIPMFYLVKKVHIPERSFIRSTFDEKVDDWIEYIVDRVVDLGMGESRATAREIMEGLGIRIQRDIQNKIRSIESPANAPATIARKGSSSPLEDTGHLLQAVTYKVVNV
;
A
#
# COMPACT_ATOMS: atom_id res chain seq x y z
N MET A 1 -52.32 -10.06 5.26
CA MET A 1 -50.94 -9.61 5.12
C MET A 1 -50.48 -9.46 6.55
N GLU A 2 -49.85 -10.50 7.11
CA GLU A 2 -49.34 -10.44 8.48
C GLU A 2 -48.24 -9.39 8.49
N ASP A 3 -48.46 -8.29 9.21
CA ASP A 3 -47.39 -7.44 9.71
C ASP A 3 -46.54 -8.33 10.61
N PHE A 4 -45.52 -8.95 10.02
CA PHE A 4 -44.47 -9.60 10.79
C PHE A 4 -43.80 -8.51 11.61
N ASP A 5 -44.02 -8.53 12.92
CA ASP A 5 -43.29 -7.71 13.87
C ASP A 5 -41.79 -7.94 13.67
N ARG A 6 -41.10 -6.96 13.09
CA ARG A 6 -39.66 -7.01 12.79
C ARG A 6 -38.82 -6.48 13.95
N ILE A 7 -39.45 -5.98 15.02
CA ILE A 7 -38.75 -5.41 16.18
C ILE A 7 -37.75 -6.41 16.77
N PRO A 8 -38.07 -7.71 16.97
CA PRO A 8 -37.12 -8.66 17.55
C PRO A 8 -35.86 -8.86 16.69
N ASP A 9 -36.00 -8.86 15.36
CA ASP A 9 -34.86 -8.97 14.46
C ASP A 9 -34.02 -7.69 14.47
N VAL A 10 -34.66 -6.53 14.44
CA VAL A 10 -33.97 -5.22 14.51
C VAL A 10 -33.20 -5.09 15.82
N GLU A 11 -33.80 -5.42 16.96
CA GLU A 11 -33.13 -5.39 18.27
C GLU A 11 -31.90 -6.31 18.30
N ARG A 12 -32.00 -7.51 17.73
CA ARG A 12 -30.87 -8.44 17.64
C ARG A 12 -29.73 -7.88 16.80
N GLU A 13 -29.99 -7.38 15.60
CA GLU A 13 -28.95 -6.86 14.72
C GLU A 13 -28.34 -5.55 15.27
N MET A 14 -29.14 -4.69 15.89
CA MET A 14 -28.63 -3.49 16.55
C MET A 14 -27.72 -3.82 17.74
N ALA A 15 -28.06 -4.85 18.52
CA ALA A 15 -27.20 -5.34 19.59
C ALA A 15 -25.88 -5.91 19.03
N GLU A 16 -25.94 -6.73 17.97
CA GLU A 16 -24.75 -7.29 17.32
C GLU A 16 -23.83 -6.20 16.79
N LEU A 17 -24.35 -5.12 16.19
CA LEU A 17 -23.54 -3.99 15.72
C LEU A 17 -22.61 -3.41 16.80
N SER A 18 -23.08 -3.36 18.05
CA SER A 18 -22.28 -2.84 19.18
C SER A 18 -21.10 -3.74 19.57
N HIS A 19 -21.11 -5.00 19.10
CA HIS A 19 -20.07 -6.00 19.32
C HIS A 19 -19.17 -6.21 18.10
N LEU A 20 -19.32 -5.42 17.04
CA LEU A 20 -18.49 -5.52 15.85
C LEU A 20 -17.48 -4.38 15.76
N GLN A 21 -16.26 -4.72 15.36
CA GLN A 21 -15.22 -3.78 14.99
C GLN A 21 -14.76 -4.05 13.55
N LEU A 22 -14.68 -2.98 12.76
CA LEU A 22 -14.06 -3.01 11.44
C LEU A 22 -12.59 -2.62 11.54
N GLN A 23 -11.70 -3.50 11.05
CA GLN A 23 -10.28 -3.22 10.89
C GLN A 23 -9.97 -3.11 9.41
N VAL A 24 -9.27 -2.05 8.99
CA VAL A 24 -8.91 -1.82 7.58
C VAL A 24 -7.43 -1.50 7.46
N GLY A 25 -6.78 -2.05 6.44
CA GLY A 25 -5.39 -1.75 6.14
C GLY A 25 -4.69 -2.91 5.45
N ILE A 26 -3.38 -3.01 5.70
CA ILE A 26 -2.54 -4.08 5.17
C ILE A 26 -2.17 -5.01 6.32
N PHE A 27 -2.78 -6.20 6.32
CA PHE A 27 -2.50 -7.23 7.31
C PHE A 27 -1.35 -8.11 6.83
N GLY A 28 -0.36 -8.31 7.69
CA GLY A 28 0.69 -9.30 7.53
C GLY A 28 0.48 -10.43 8.51
N GLU A 29 0.87 -11.64 8.11
CA GLU A 29 1.40 -12.62 9.05
C GLU A 29 2.84 -12.23 9.41
N ASP A 30 3.41 -12.84 10.46
CA ASP A 30 4.71 -12.46 11.04
C ASP A 30 5.79 -12.16 9.97
N GLY A 31 6.22 -10.90 9.93
CA GLY A 31 7.33 -10.43 9.08
C GLY A 31 6.98 -10.12 7.62
N SER A 32 5.71 -9.88 7.28
CA SER A 32 5.33 -9.69 5.88
C SER A 32 6.05 -8.51 5.21
N PHE A 33 6.73 -8.80 4.10
CA PHE A 33 7.42 -7.83 3.24
C PHE A 33 6.49 -6.68 2.80
N MET A 34 5.18 -6.94 2.69
CA MET A 34 4.19 -5.96 2.29
C MET A 34 3.91 -4.91 3.36
N GLN A 35 3.88 -5.29 4.65
CA GLN A 35 3.77 -4.31 5.74
C GLN A 35 4.96 -3.38 5.77
N MET A 36 6.17 -3.90 5.52
CA MET A 36 7.37 -3.06 5.43
C MET A 36 7.25 -2.04 4.29
N ILE A 37 6.81 -2.47 3.09
CA ILE A 37 6.59 -1.57 1.95
C ILE A 37 5.51 -0.54 2.27
N ALA A 38 4.40 -0.97 2.85
CA ALA A 38 3.29 -0.10 3.23
C ALA A 38 3.74 0.97 4.21
N SER A 39 4.41 0.59 5.30
CA SER A 39 4.91 1.52 6.32
C SER A 39 5.94 2.49 5.75
N ALA A 40 6.88 2.02 4.93
CA ALA A 40 7.89 2.87 4.32
C ALA A 40 7.28 3.92 3.38
N ASN A 41 6.16 3.60 2.71
CA ASN A 41 5.45 4.58 1.89
C ASN A 41 4.51 5.46 2.73
N GLU A 42 3.79 4.92 3.72
CA GLU A 42 2.84 5.68 4.54
C GLU A 42 3.52 6.74 5.41
N TYR A 43 4.75 6.49 5.86
CA TYR A 43 5.48 7.35 6.80
C TYR A 43 6.85 7.86 6.29
N GLY A 44 7.25 7.43 5.09
CA GLY A 44 8.61 7.62 4.61
C GLY A 44 9.62 6.68 5.29
N ALA A 45 10.82 6.59 4.72
CA ALA A 45 11.89 5.79 5.29
C ALA A 45 13.27 6.25 4.83
N ASP A 46 14.27 6.07 5.68
CA ASP A 46 15.67 6.22 5.32
C ASP A 46 16.34 4.84 5.27
N ILE A 47 17.01 4.56 4.16
CA ILE A 47 17.73 3.30 3.94
C ILE A 47 19.23 3.59 3.91
N GLU A 48 19.97 2.85 4.73
CA GLU A 48 21.42 2.93 4.84
C GLU A 48 22.03 1.51 4.77
N PRO A 49 23.29 1.37 4.29
CA PRO A 49 23.93 0.08 4.18
C PRO A 49 24.22 -0.50 5.58
N LYS A 50 23.72 -1.71 5.85
CA LYS A 50 24.01 -2.42 7.11
C LYS A 50 25.47 -2.85 7.21
N ASN A 51 26.00 -3.37 6.10
CA ASN A 51 27.35 -3.90 6.00
C ASN A 51 28.05 -3.20 4.83
N GLY A 52 29.07 -2.39 5.13
CA GLY A 52 29.86 -1.66 4.13
C GLY A 52 29.44 -0.21 3.93
N LYS A 53 30.01 0.43 2.90
CA LYS A 53 29.92 1.89 2.69
C LYS A 53 28.81 2.32 1.73
N TRP A 54 28.28 1.42 0.92
CA TRP A 54 27.42 1.76 -0.20
C TRP A 54 26.21 0.83 -0.30
N LEU A 55 25.07 1.42 -0.61
CA LEU A 55 23.93 0.74 -1.23
C LEU A 55 24.16 0.65 -2.73
N THR A 56 23.73 -0.46 -3.33
CA THR A 56 23.73 -0.67 -4.77
C THR A 56 22.32 -0.49 -5.31
N ILE A 57 22.07 0.63 -5.99
CA ILE A 57 20.78 0.92 -6.62
C ILE A 57 20.85 0.53 -8.08
N PRO A 58 20.07 -0.45 -8.55
CA PRO A 58 20.17 -0.92 -9.92
C PRO A 58 19.68 0.13 -10.92
N THR A 59 20.38 0.24 -12.05
CA THR A 59 19.95 1.02 -13.21
C THR A 59 18.96 0.22 -14.06
N ASP A 60 18.42 0.80 -15.12
CA ASP A 60 17.67 0.09 -16.16
C ASP A 60 18.49 -1.00 -16.89
N ASN A 61 19.81 -0.86 -16.93
CA ASN A 61 20.72 -1.81 -17.57
C ASN A 61 20.95 -3.10 -16.75
N ALA A 62 20.78 -3.05 -15.43
CA ALA A 62 20.97 -4.24 -14.59
C ALA A 62 19.81 -5.23 -14.74
N PRO A 63 20.07 -6.54 -14.96
CA PRO A 63 19.00 -7.54 -15.04
C PRO A 63 18.11 -7.53 -13.79
N LYS A 64 16.79 -7.76 -13.98
CA LYS A 64 15.85 -7.83 -12.85
C LYS A 64 16.22 -8.99 -11.93
N GLY A 65 16.34 -8.70 -10.63
CA GLY A 65 16.69 -9.69 -9.61
C GLY A 65 18.17 -10.09 -9.51
N ALA A 66 19.05 -9.61 -10.41
CA ALA A 66 20.47 -9.94 -10.37
C ALA A 66 21.16 -9.31 -9.15
N LYS A 67 22.01 -10.08 -8.48
CA LYS A 67 22.94 -9.54 -7.47
C LYS A 67 24.17 -9.02 -8.19
N ALA A 68 24.79 -7.96 -7.67
CA ALA A 68 25.98 -7.37 -8.29
C ALA A 68 27.10 -8.40 -8.55
N ARG A 69 27.31 -9.34 -7.62
CA ARG A 69 28.32 -10.41 -7.77
C ARG A 69 28.03 -11.41 -8.90
N ASP A 70 26.79 -11.48 -9.38
CA ASP A 70 26.38 -12.42 -10.43
C ASP A 70 26.62 -11.82 -11.83
N ILE A 71 26.99 -10.54 -11.93
CA ILE A 71 27.26 -9.87 -13.21
C ILE A 71 28.72 -10.02 -13.57
N GLU A 72 29.00 -10.77 -14.63
CA GLU A 72 30.35 -10.97 -15.16
C GLU A 72 30.98 -9.65 -15.62
N GLY A 73 32.28 -9.48 -15.34
CA GLY A 73 33.02 -8.29 -15.72
C GLY A 73 32.59 -7.01 -15.01
N LEU A 74 31.77 -7.10 -13.95
CA LEU A 74 31.36 -5.95 -13.16
C LEU A 74 32.55 -5.41 -12.37
N PHE A 75 32.84 -4.13 -12.52
CA PHE A 75 33.87 -3.43 -11.76
C PHE A 75 33.40 -2.04 -11.35
N ARG A 76 34.12 -1.46 -10.38
CA ARG A 76 33.98 -0.05 -10.03
C ARG A 76 35.05 0.76 -10.76
N PRO A 77 34.70 1.64 -11.70
CA PRO A 77 35.67 2.55 -12.30
C PRO A 77 36.28 3.48 -11.25
N LYS A 78 37.57 3.81 -11.41
CA LYS A 78 38.29 4.70 -10.50
C LYS A 78 37.55 6.03 -10.34
N ASP A 79 37.40 6.48 -9.09
CA ASP A 79 36.77 7.75 -8.72
C ASP A 79 35.30 7.92 -9.15
N LYS A 80 34.62 6.84 -9.57
CA LYS A 80 33.18 6.84 -9.87
C LYS A 80 32.37 6.10 -8.80
N ASN A 81 31.14 6.58 -8.56
CA ASN A 81 30.19 5.95 -7.66
C ASN A 81 29.17 5.10 -8.43
N ILE A 82 29.70 4.21 -9.28
CA ILE A 82 28.90 3.24 -10.05
C ILE A 82 29.62 1.90 -10.07
N LEU A 83 28.85 0.82 -10.23
CA LEU A 83 29.35 -0.45 -10.74
C LEU A 83 28.94 -0.56 -12.21
N ALA A 84 29.88 -0.92 -13.07
CA ALA A 84 29.70 -0.94 -14.52
C ALA A 84 30.41 -2.14 -15.15
N VAL A 85 29.98 -2.49 -16.36
CA VAL A 85 30.70 -3.40 -17.26
C VAL A 85 31.27 -2.61 -18.44
N SER A 86 32.31 -3.14 -19.08
CA SER A 86 32.85 -2.55 -20.31
C SER A 86 31.89 -2.78 -21.49
N ASP A 87 31.74 -1.81 -22.38
CA ASP A 87 31.02 -1.98 -23.64
C ASP A 87 31.87 -2.62 -24.75
N GLY A 88 33.14 -2.96 -24.46
CA GLY A 88 34.10 -3.52 -25.41
C GLY A 88 34.74 -2.51 -26.36
N LYS A 89 34.34 -1.24 -26.31
CA LYS A 89 34.82 -0.12 -27.15
C LYS A 89 35.48 1.01 -26.34
N GLY A 90 35.71 0.77 -25.04
CA GLY A 90 36.28 1.73 -24.10
C GLY A 90 35.23 2.57 -23.35
N GLY A 91 33.94 2.32 -23.59
CA GLY A 91 32.84 2.87 -22.81
C GLY A 91 32.44 1.99 -21.63
N LEU A 92 31.52 2.52 -20.83
CA LEU A 92 31.03 1.90 -19.60
C LEU A 92 29.51 1.80 -19.66
N ILE A 93 28.98 0.63 -19.32
CA ILE A 93 27.54 0.39 -19.14
C ILE A 93 27.26 0.37 -17.63
N PRO A 94 26.65 1.42 -17.05
CA PRO A 94 26.38 1.48 -15.61
C PRO A 94 25.30 0.46 -15.23
N MET A 95 25.62 -0.46 -14.32
CA MET A 95 24.70 -1.47 -13.81
C MET A 95 24.09 -1.05 -12.45
N PHE A 96 24.87 -0.41 -11.59
CA PHE A 96 24.38 0.05 -10.28
C PHE A 96 24.95 1.42 -9.92
N TYR A 97 24.13 2.29 -9.34
CA TYR A 97 24.58 3.46 -8.61
C TYR A 97 25.02 3.09 -7.19
N LEU A 98 26.11 3.68 -6.72
CA LEU A 98 26.61 3.53 -5.35
C LEU A 98 26.23 4.77 -4.55
N VAL A 99 25.32 4.61 -3.59
CA VAL A 99 24.85 5.70 -2.72
C VAL A 99 25.04 5.34 -1.26
N LYS A 100 25.23 6.34 -0.38
CA LYS A 100 25.39 6.09 1.06
C LYS A 100 24.07 6.00 1.80
N LYS A 101 23.04 6.65 1.27
CA LYS A 101 21.71 6.75 1.86
C LYS A 101 20.68 6.90 0.74
N VAL A 102 19.52 6.31 0.91
CA VAL A 102 18.33 6.57 0.10
C VAL A 102 17.24 7.06 1.02
N HIS A 103 16.64 8.19 0.67
CA HIS A 103 15.44 8.68 1.32
C HIS A 103 14.22 8.28 0.47
N ILE A 104 13.30 7.55 1.08
CA ILE A 104 11.98 7.25 0.54
C ILE A 104 11.03 8.32 1.11
N PRO A 105 10.44 9.17 0.27
CA PRO A 105 9.51 10.17 0.74
C PRO A 105 8.21 9.54 1.22
N GLU A 106 7.57 10.19 2.20
CA GLU A 106 6.22 9.86 2.63
C GLU A 106 5.22 10.05 1.49
N ARG A 107 4.31 9.10 1.36
CA ARG A 107 3.18 9.04 0.44
C ARG A 107 1.98 8.48 1.21
N SER A 108 1.49 9.24 2.18
CA SER A 108 0.36 8.82 3.01
C SER A 108 -0.85 8.50 2.13
N PHE A 109 -1.31 7.25 2.20
CA PHE A 109 -2.46 6.74 1.48
C PHE A 109 -3.54 6.19 2.42
N ILE A 110 -3.21 5.84 3.66
CA ILE A 110 -4.20 5.45 4.67
C ILE A 110 -4.69 6.68 5.42
N ARG A 111 -3.79 7.48 6.02
CA ARG A 111 -4.19 8.62 6.86
C ARG A 111 -4.85 9.71 6.02
N SER A 112 -4.24 10.08 4.89
CA SER A 112 -4.84 11.06 3.98
C SER A 112 -6.22 10.63 3.48
N THR A 113 -6.43 9.33 3.22
CA THR A 113 -7.78 8.84 2.86
C THR A 113 -8.74 9.00 4.03
N PHE A 114 -8.32 8.65 5.26
CA PHE A 114 -9.15 8.84 6.44
C PHE A 114 -9.56 10.31 6.60
N ASP A 115 -8.59 11.22 6.57
CA ASP A 115 -8.84 12.67 6.73
C ASP A 115 -9.81 13.20 5.68
N GLU A 116 -9.78 12.65 4.46
CA GLU A 116 -10.64 13.08 3.35
C GLU A 116 -12.00 12.39 3.29
N LYS A 117 -12.15 11.21 3.89
CA LYS A 117 -13.30 10.31 3.65
C LYS A 117 -14.07 9.91 4.89
N VAL A 118 -13.60 10.25 6.08
CA VAL A 118 -14.26 9.86 7.33
C VAL A 118 -15.72 10.32 7.39
N ASP A 119 -16.04 11.52 6.91
CA ASP A 119 -17.41 12.03 6.89
C ASP A 119 -18.32 11.22 5.94
N ASP A 120 -17.85 10.92 4.72
CA ASP A 120 -18.56 10.05 3.76
C ASP A 120 -18.82 8.65 4.33
N TRP A 121 -17.89 8.14 5.15
CA TRP A 121 -18.00 6.83 5.79
C TRP A 121 -18.98 6.84 6.96
N ILE A 122 -19.00 7.91 7.75
CA ILE A 122 -19.95 8.12 8.84
C ILE A 122 -21.36 8.25 8.28
N GLU A 123 -21.56 9.08 7.26
CA GLU A 123 -22.87 9.23 6.61
C GLU A 123 -23.38 7.88 6.09
N TYR A 124 -22.53 7.13 5.38
CA TYR A 124 -22.88 5.81 4.88
C TYR A 124 -23.33 4.84 5.99
N ILE A 125 -22.60 4.75 7.11
CA ILE A 125 -22.98 3.81 8.17
C ILE A 125 -24.22 4.28 8.93
N VAL A 126 -24.39 5.59 9.15
CA VAL A 126 -25.57 6.16 9.80
C VAL A 126 -26.83 5.83 9.00
N ASP A 127 -26.82 6.05 7.69
CA ASP A 127 -27.95 5.73 6.82
C ASP A 127 -28.33 4.25 6.92
N ARG A 128 -27.33 3.36 6.86
CA ARG A 128 -27.58 1.90 6.92
C ARG A 128 -28.10 1.44 8.28
N VAL A 129 -27.68 2.09 9.37
CA VAL A 129 -28.17 1.82 10.72
C VAL A 129 -29.58 2.36 10.91
N VAL A 130 -29.91 3.53 10.35
CA VAL A 130 -31.27 4.07 10.37
C VAL A 130 -32.22 3.16 9.60
N ASP A 131 -31.86 2.72 8.39
CA ASP A 131 -32.67 1.79 7.59
C ASP A 131 -32.91 0.46 8.35
N LEU A 132 -31.90 -0.03 9.08
CA LEU A 132 -32.04 -1.21 9.93
C LEU A 132 -33.01 -0.93 11.10
N GLY A 133 -32.81 0.17 11.81
CA GLY A 133 -33.62 0.57 12.97
C GLY A 133 -35.10 0.81 12.64
N MET A 134 -35.38 1.34 11.45
CA MET A 134 -36.76 1.54 10.95
C MET A 134 -37.38 0.25 10.37
N GLY A 135 -36.62 -0.85 10.32
CA GLY A 135 -37.08 -2.10 9.72
C GLY A 135 -37.24 -2.01 8.20
N GLU A 136 -36.59 -1.05 7.54
CA GLU A 136 -36.62 -0.86 6.08
C GLU A 136 -35.58 -1.74 5.38
N SER A 137 -34.48 -2.07 6.06
CA SER A 137 -33.42 -2.96 5.59
C SER A 137 -33.55 -4.37 6.17
N ARG A 138 -33.11 -5.40 5.42
CA ARG A 138 -32.91 -6.78 5.89
C ARG A 138 -31.43 -7.14 6.07
N ALA A 139 -30.54 -6.17 5.91
CA ALA A 139 -29.11 -6.40 6.09
C ALA A 139 -28.81 -6.74 7.55
N THR A 140 -27.95 -7.73 7.76
CA THR A 140 -27.40 -8.05 9.08
C THR A 140 -26.39 -7.00 9.52
N ALA A 141 -26.14 -6.94 10.83
CA ALA A 141 -25.08 -6.11 11.41
C ALA A 141 -23.73 -6.31 10.68
N ARG A 142 -23.38 -7.57 10.43
CA ARG A 142 -22.15 -7.94 9.73
C ARG A 142 -22.14 -7.44 8.28
N GLU A 143 -23.23 -7.58 7.54
CA GLU A 143 -23.32 -7.08 6.15
C GLU A 143 -23.20 -5.56 6.06
N ILE A 144 -23.70 -4.82 7.06
CA ILE A 144 -23.51 -3.36 7.15
C ILE A 144 -22.01 -3.03 7.32
N MET A 145 -21.33 -3.70 8.26
CA MET A 145 -19.90 -3.50 8.54
C MET A 145 -19.02 -3.93 7.36
N GLU A 146 -19.34 -5.05 6.70
CA GLU A 146 -18.69 -5.52 5.47
C GLU A 146 -18.85 -4.49 4.35
N GLY A 147 -20.05 -3.93 4.18
CA GLY A 147 -20.31 -2.87 3.21
C GLY A 147 -19.46 -1.62 3.44
N LEU A 148 -19.29 -1.21 4.70
CA LEU A 148 -18.38 -0.12 5.07
C LEU A 148 -16.92 -0.50 4.75
N GLY A 149 -16.49 -1.72 5.11
CA GLY A 149 -15.16 -2.24 4.80
C GLY A 149 -14.81 -2.19 3.32
N ILE A 150 -15.74 -2.64 2.45
CA ILE A 150 -15.58 -2.58 0.99
C ILE A 150 -15.39 -1.14 0.50
N ARG A 151 -16.15 -0.19 1.07
CA ARG A 151 -16.05 1.23 0.72
C ARG A 151 -14.68 1.80 1.11
N ILE A 152 -14.26 1.62 2.37
CA ILE A 152 -12.97 2.12 2.86
C ILE A 152 -11.82 1.48 2.05
N GLN A 153 -11.85 0.16 1.83
CA GLN A 153 -10.85 -0.52 1.02
C GLN A 153 -10.73 0.10 -0.38
N ARG A 154 -11.87 0.34 -1.04
CA ARG A 154 -11.90 0.96 -2.38
C ARG A 154 -11.33 2.37 -2.35
N ASP A 155 -11.67 3.17 -1.35
CA ASP A 155 -11.21 4.55 -1.24
C ASP A 155 -9.69 4.61 -1.03
N ILE A 156 -9.13 3.73 -0.18
CA ILE A 156 -7.67 3.61 -0.01
C ILE A 156 -7.01 3.16 -1.32
N GLN A 157 -7.57 2.16 -2.02
CA GLN A 157 -7.05 1.71 -3.31
C GLN A 157 -7.08 2.82 -4.37
N ASN A 158 -8.11 3.66 -4.37
CA ASN A 158 -8.21 4.82 -5.25
C ASN A 158 -7.19 5.88 -4.88
N LYS A 159 -6.99 6.16 -3.59
CA LYS A 159 -5.95 7.08 -3.11
C LYS A 159 -4.57 6.63 -3.59
N ILE A 160 -4.23 5.34 -3.44
CA ILE A 160 -2.95 4.78 -3.92
C ILE A 160 -2.74 5.07 -5.40
N ARG A 161 -3.77 4.90 -6.24
CA ARG A 161 -3.70 5.19 -7.69
C ARG A 161 -3.53 6.68 -8.01
N SER A 162 -4.11 7.54 -7.17
CA SER A 162 -4.13 8.99 -7.39
C SER A 162 -2.87 9.72 -6.94
N ILE A 163 -2.04 9.10 -6.08
CA ILE A 163 -0.84 9.75 -5.55
C ILE A 163 0.21 9.87 -6.65
N GLU A 164 0.51 11.11 -7.04
CA GLU A 164 1.61 11.44 -7.98
C GLU A 164 2.77 12.14 -7.28
N SER A 165 2.52 12.75 -6.12
CA SER A 165 3.50 13.50 -5.32
C SER A 165 3.57 12.95 -3.90
N PRO A 166 4.78 12.75 -3.33
CA PRO A 166 6.08 12.92 -3.97
C PRO A 166 6.38 11.88 -5.07
N ALA A 167 6.92 12.36 -6.20
CA ALA A 167 7.18 11.55 -7.39
C ALA A 167 8.26 10.48 -7.18
N ASN A 168 8.33 9.52 -8.10
CA ASN A 168 9.46 8.60 -8.16
C ASN A 168 10.75 9.32 -8.56
N ALA A 169 11.89 8.85 -8.03
CA ALA A 169 13.20 9.31 -8.51
C ALA A 169 13.40 8.93 -9.99
N PRO A 170 14.14 9.73 -10.79
CA PRO A 170 14.35 9.45 -12.21
C PRO A 170 14.91 8.05 -12.51
N ALA A 171 15.83 7.56 -11.67
CA ALA A 171 16.38 6.20 -11.80
C ALA A 171 15.31 5.11 -11.58
N THR A 172 14.38 5.34 -10.65
CA THR A 172 13.25 4.43 -10.40
C THR A 172 12.31 4.42 -11.59
N ILE A 173 11.96 5.59 -12.15
CA ILE A 173 11.11 5.68 -13.34
C ILE A 173 11.74 4.94 -14.52
N ALA A 174 13.02 5.18 -14.78
CA ALA A 174 13.76 4.53 -15.87
C ALA A 174 13.76 3.00 -15.73
N ARG A 175 14.00 2.48 -14.51
CA ARG A 175 14.02 1.04 -14.25
C ARG A 175 12.62 0.41 -14.26
N LYS A 176 11.61 1.13 -13.78
CA LYS A 176 10.23 0.66 -13.64
C LYS A 176 9.47 0.70 -14.95
N GLY A 177 9.72 1.73 -15.78
CA GLY A 177 8.95 2.03 -16.98
C GLY A 177 7.63 2.77 -16.71
N SER A 178 7.42 3.27 -15.49
CA SER A 178 6.22 4.02 -15.08
C SER A 178 6.57 5.11 -14.06
N SER A 179 5.85 6.22 -14.12
CA SER A 179 5.96 7.33 -13.15
C SER A 179 5.14 7.10 -11.88
N SER A 180 4.16 6.18 -11.88
CA SER A 180 3.27 5.96 -10.73
C SER A 180 4.07 5.59 -9.47
N PRO A 181 4.04 6.37 -8.39
CA PRO A 181 4.86 6.14 -7.20
C PRO A 181 4.52 4.85 -6.45
N LEU A 182 3.23 4.55 -6.28
CA LEU A 182 2.77 3.44 -5.42
C LEU A 182 2.30 2.20 -6.19
N GLU A 183 2.29 2.23 -7.52
CA GLU A 183 1.83 1.10 -8.33
C GLU A 183 2.94 0.56 -9.23
N ASP A 184 3.51 -0.60 -8.87
CA ASP A 184 4.49 -1.33 -9.71
C ASP A 184 3.89 -2.62 -10.28
N THR A 185 3.67 -3.62 -9.43
CA THR A 185 3.03 -4.89 -9.80
C THR A 185 1.55 -4.95 -9.41
N GLY A 186 1.03 -3.91 -8.75
CA GLY A 186 -0.29 -3.92 -8.14
C GLY A 186 -0.38 -4.63 -6.78
N HIS A 187 0.68 -5.28 -6.30
CA HIS A 187 0.64 -6.03 -5.03
C HIS A 187 0.29 -5.16 -3.82
N LEU A 188 0.75 -3.90 -3.78
CA LEU A 188 0.39 -2.98 -2.69
C LEU A 188 -1.12 -2.72 -2.65
N LEU A 189 -1.73 -2.46 -3.81
CA LEU A 189 -3.19 -2.24 -3.91
C LEU A 189 -3.97 -3.48 -3.49
N GLN A 190 -3.53 -4.66 -3.95
CA GLN A 190 -4.16 -5.94 -3.64
C GLN A 190 -4.03 -6.32 -2.15
N ALA A 191 -3.00 -5.81 -1.47
CA ALA A 191 -2.78 -6.07 -0.05
C ALA A 191 -3.68 -5.23 0.87
N VAL A 192 -4.27 -4.15 0.37
CA VAL A 192 -5.26 -3.36 1.12
C VAL A 192 -6.54 -4.18 1.24
N THR A 193 -6.93 -4.48 2.46
CA THR A 193 -8.14 -5.26 2.76
C THR A 193 -8.73 -4.87 4.11
N TYR A 194 -9.81 -5.54 4.52
CA TYR A 194 -10.49 -5.29 5.78
C TYR A 194 -10.93 -6.60 6.44
N LYS A 195 -11.24 -6.54 7.74
CA LYS A 195 -11.78 -7.63 8.54
C LYS A 195 -12.84 -7.09 9.51
N VAL A 196 -13.99 -7.77 9.58
CA VAL A 196 -15.01 -7.51 10.61
C VAL A 196 -14.83 -8.54 11.73
N VAL A 197 -14.43 -8.06 12.91
CA VAL A 197 -14.14 -8.87 14.10
C VAL A 197 -15.12 -8.57 15.23
N ASN A 198 -15.27 -9.51 16.16
CA ASN A 198 -16.09 -9.30 17.35
C ASN A 198 -15.24 -8.70 18.48
N VAL A 199 -15.84 -7.83 19.29
CA VAL A 199 -15.24 -7.14 20.44
C VAL A 199 -16.01 -7.34 21.74
#